data_AF-J0UAC7-F1
#
_entry.id   AF-J0UAC7-F1
#
_cell.length_a   1.000
_cell.length_b   1.000
_cell.length_c   1.000
_cell.angle_alpha   90.00
_cell.angle_beta   90.00
_cell.angle_gamma   90.00
#
_symmetry.space_group_name_H-M   'P 1'
#
loop_
_entity.id
_entity.type
_entity.pdbx_description
1 polymer ?
#
loop_
_entity_poly.entity_id
_entity_poly.type
_entity_poly.pdbx_seq_one_letter_code
_entity_poly.pdbx_strand_id
1 'polypeptide(L)'
;MWALLPCMAALGGCQGTHDLSNSGCLPLRAPAQVVLVQEAGLYTVRDAKALVLAAHPRDAVNDGFHGTQLVRVLPPGTPLGIDRLQQAWGFDVGKGRISAFGHAVGGGERFEYGWGGGTTIGRAPWEPASLPPLRTVACGD
;
A
#
# COMPACT_ATOMS: atom_id res chain seq x y z
N MET A 1 -32.03 17.96 35.82
CA MET A 1 -32.21 17.87 34.37
C MET A 1 -30.90 17.36 33.77
N TRP A 2 -30.73 16.04 33.72
CA TRP A 2 -29.57 15.38 33.12
C TRP A 2 -29.97 14.96 31.71
N ALA A 3 -29.56 15.75 30.72
CA ALA A 3 -29.62 15.37 29.31
C ALA A 3 -28.17 15.39 28.82
N LEU A 4 -27.53 14.22 28.74
CA LEU A 4 -27.35 13.50 27.47
C LEU A 4 -26.43 14.36 26.58
N LEU A 5 -25.10 14.21 26.50
CA LEU A 5 -24.17 13.08 26.59
C LEU A 5 -24.21 11.95 25.51
N PRO A 6 -25.00 11.98 24.40
CA PRO A 6 -24.89 10.93 23.38
C PRO A 6 -24.10 11.35 22.13
N CYS A 7 -23.74 12.64 21.94
CA CYS A 7 -23.16 13.07 20.67
C CYS A 7 -21.67 12.72 20.47
N MET A 8 -20.93 12.30 21.50
CA MET A 8 -19.50 11.97 21.33
C MET A 8 -19.23 10.49 21.02
N ALA A 9 -20.23 9.61 21.15
CA ALA A 9 -20.07 8.18 20.83
C ALA A 9 -20.28 7.86 19.34
N ALA A 10 -20.81 8.78 18.55
CA ALA A 10 -21.17 8.56 17.14
C ALA A 10 -20.01 8.75 16.14
N LEU A 11 -18.83 9.20 16.58
CA LEU A 11 -17.69 9.50 15.69
C LEU A 11 -16.67 8.34 15.59
N GLY A 12 -16.83 7.27 16.38
CA GLY A 12 -15.92 6.12 16.34
C GLY A 12 -16.07 5.25 15.08
N GLY A 13 -17.12 5.44 14.28
CA GLY A 13 -17.42 4.66 13.08
C GLY A 13 -16.98 5.30 11.76
N CYS A 14 -16.32 6.47 11.76
CA CYS A 14 -16.02 7.21 10.54
C CYS A 14 -14.58 7.03 10.02
N GLN A 15 -13.77 6.18 10.68
CA GLN A 15 -12.42 5.86 10.23
C GLN A 15 -12.03 4.44 10.66
N GLY A 16 -11.36 3.71 9.78
CA GLY A 16 -10.88 2.36 10.08
C GLY A 16 -9.95 1.81 9.02
N THR A 17 -9.64 0.52 9.17
CA THR A 17 -8.82 -0.23 8.21
C THR A 17 -9.46 -1.57 7.91
N HIS A 18 -9.54 -1.93 6.64
CA HIS A 18 -9.93 -3.27 6.21
C HIS A 18 -8.69 -4.09 5.87
N ASP A 19 -8.63 -5.30 6.40
CA ASP A 19 -7.71 -6.32 5.95
C ASP A 19 -8.27 -6.94 4.66
N LEU A 20 -7.52 -6.80 3.57
CA LEU A 20 -7.89 -7.31 2.25
C LEU A 20 -7.18 -8.62 1.91
N SER A 21 -6.44 -9.20 2.85
CA SER A 21 -5.60 -10.38 2.61
C SER A 21 -6.44 -11.62 2.26
N ASN A 22 -7.66 -11.72 2.78
CA ASN A 22 -8.55 -12.88 2.62
C ASN A 22 -9.79 -12.62 1.75
N SER A 23 -9.98 -11.38 1.28
CA SER A 23 -11.17 -11.02 0.52
C SER A 23 -10.97 -11.27 -0.98
N GLY A 24 -11.99 -11.81 -1.65
CA GLY A 24 -11.97 -12.01 -3.11
C GLY A 24 -12.04 -10.70 -3.93
N CYS A 25 -11.94 -9.53 -3.28
CA CYS A 25 -12.06 -8.23 -3.91
C CYS A 25 -10.74 -7.71 -4.51
N LEU A 26 -9.61 -8.41 -4.29
CA LEU A 26 -8.34 -8.13 -4.94
C LEU A 26 -7.81 -9.35 -5.70
N PRO A 27 -7.06 -9.13 -6.80
CA PRO A 27 -6.40 -10.22 -7.54
C PRO A 27 -5.28 -10.87 -6.70
N LEU A 28 -4.67 -10.10 -5.81
CA LEU A 28 -3.59 -10.54 -4.93
C LEU A 28 -4.17 -10.93 -3.57
N ARG A 29 -3.91 -12.15 -3.11
CA ARG A 29 -4.29 -12.65 -1.79
C ARG A 29 -3.04 -12.86 -0.95
N ALA A 30 -3.00 -12.29 0.25
CA ALA A 30 -1.85 -12.42 1.15
C ALA A 30 -2.11 -13.51 2.20
N PRO A 31 -1.08 -14.27 2.63
CA PRO A 31 0.32 -14.16 2.22
C PRO A 31 0.56 -14.67 0.79
N ALA A 32 1.43 -13.97 0.05
CA ALA A 32 1.81 -14.32 -1.32
C ALA A 32 3.32 -14.21 -1.52
N GLN A 33 3.84 -14.96 -2.49
CA GLN A 33 5.15 -14.67 -3.09
C GLN A 33 4.94 -14.17 -4.51
N VAL A 34 5.50 -13.01 -4.81
CA VAL A 34 5.45 -12.38 -6.13
C VAL A 34 6.86 -12.07 -6.61
N VAL A 35 7.01 -11.94 -7.92
CA VAL A 35 8.29 -11.60 -8.53
C VAL A 35 8.16 -10.23 -9.20
N LEU A 36 9.11 -9.34 -8.94
CA LEU A 36 9.16 -8.07 -9.64
C LEU A 36 9.30 -8.30 -11.14
N VAL A 37 8.43 -7.70 -11.94
CA VAL A 37 8.52 -7.75 -13.41
C VAL A 37 9.27 -6.54 -13.98
N GLN A 38 9.46 -5.53 -13.16
CA GLN A 38 10.20 -4.31 -13.47
C GLN A 38 11.04 -3.87 -12.29
N GLU A 39 11.95 -2.94 -12.53
CA GLU A 39 12.78 -2.34 -11.49
C GLU A 39 11.93 -1.54 -10.49
N ALA A 40 12.29 -1.65 -9.20
CA ALA A 40 11.66 -0.92 -8.11
C ALA A 40 12.71 -0.34 -7.15
N GLY A 41 12.37 0.75 -6.47
CA GLY A 41 13.21 1.33 -5.43
C GLY A 41 12.59 1.15 -4.05
N LEU A 42 13.44 0.88 -3.06
CA LEU A 42 13.12 0.99 -1.64
C LEU A 42 13.61 2.34 -1.13
N TYR A 43 12.70 3.09 -0.52
CA TYR A 43 12.96 4.44 -0.04
C TYR A 43 12.73 4.56 1.47
N THR A 44 13.55 5.30 2.18
CA THR A 44 13.14 5.89 3.46
C THR A 44 12.32 7.13 3.17
N VAL A 45 11.31 7.39 4.01
CA VAL A 45 10.54 8.63 4.02
C VAL A 45 10.49 9.10 5.47
N ARG A 46 10.76 10.39 5.72
CA ARG A 46 11.01 10.97 7.07
C ARG A 46 10.08 10.46 8.19
N ASP A 47 8.79 10.28 7.91
CA ASP A 47 7.79 9.88 8.91
C ASP A 47 7.23 8.46 8.70
N ALA A 48 7.76 7.71 7.73
CA ALA A 48 7.31 6.34 7.46
C ALA A 48 7.98 5.33 8.39
N LYS A 49 7.18 4.39 8.92
CA LYS A 49 7.67 3.32 9.80
C LYS A 49 8.32 2.14 9.05
N ALA A 50 8.12 2.07 7.74
CA ALA A 50 8.67 1.05 6.85
C ALA A 50 9.27 1.72 5.61
N LEU A 51 10.13 0.99 4.89
CA LEU A 51 10.58 1.47 3.59
C LEU A 51 9.40 1.56 2.63
N VAL A 52 9.39 2.58 1.78
CA VAL A 52 8.39 2.71 0.72
C VAL A 52 8.94 2.04 -0.53
N LEU A 53 8.23 1.04 -1.04
CA LEU A 53 8.51 0.48 -2.35
C LEU A 53 7.88 1.41 -3.41
N ALA A 54 8.60 1.73 -4.47
CA ALA A 54 8.07 2.48 -5.61
C ALA A 54 8.51 1.85 -6.94
N ALA A 55 7.61 1.85 -7.92
CA ALA A 55 7.94 1.52 -9.30
C ALA A 55 8.85 2.60 -9.91
N HIS A 56 9.71 2.23 -10.85
CA HIS A 56 10.57 3.14 -11.62
C HIS A 56 11.43 4.02 -10.70
N PRO A 57 12.44 3.44 -10.03
CA PRO A 57 13.24 4.19 -9.10
C PRO A 57 13.93 5.36 -9.80
N ARG A 58 13.84 6.51 -9.16
CA ARG A 58 14.63 7.69 -9.48
C ARG A 58 15.48 8.06 -8.29
N ASP A 59 16.66 8.63 -8.55
CA ASP A 59 17.43 9.25 -7.49
C ASP A 59 16.63 10.46 -6.95
N ALA A 60 16.20 10.35 -5.71
CA ALA A 60 15.39 11.34 -5.02
C ALA A 60 16.24 12.25 -4.12
N VAL A 61 17.57 12.26 -4.25
CA VAL A 61 18.47 13.12 -3.45
C VAL A 61 18.09 14.61 -3.51
N ASN A 62 17.48 15.07 -4.61
CA ASN A 62 16.98 16.44 -4.75
C ASN A 62 15.56 16.68 -4.18
N ASP A 63 14.82 15.64 -3.79
CA ASP A 63 13.49 15.73 -3.17
C ASP A 63 13.59 16.02 -1.65
N GLY A 64 14.64 16.71 -1.19
CA GLY A 64 14.92 16.98 0.22
C GLY A 64 13.78 17.68 0.98
N PHE A 65 12.83 18.29 0.27
CA PHE A 65 11.60 18.84 0.84
C PHE A 65 10.63 17.76 1.37
N HIS A 66 10.63 16.56 0.79
CA HIS A 66 9.79 15.43 1.20
C HIS A 66 10.51 14.40 2.08
N GLY A 67 11.83 14.54 2.26
CA GLY A 67 12.62 13.63 3.10
C GLY A 67 12.62 12.17 2.60
N THR A 68 12.52 12.00 1.28
CA THR A 68 12.53 10.69 0.60
C THR A 68 13.94 10.37 0.12
N GLN A 69 14.52 9.24 0.53
CA GLN A 69 15.86 8.83 0.11
C GLN A 69 15.87 7.39 -0.40
N LEU A 70 16.49 7.17 -1.57
CA LEU A 70 16.65 5.83 -2.14
C LEU A 70 17.66 5.04 -1.28
N VAL A 71 17.23 3.91 -0.77
CA VAL A 71 18.07 2.96 0.00
C VAL A 71 18.67 1.92 -0.92
N ARG A 72 17.82 1.36 -1.80
CA ARG A 72 18.20 0.22 -2.64
C ARG A 72 17.33 0.13 -3.87
N VAL A 73 17.95 -0.19 -5.00
CA VAL A 73 17.26 -0.60 -6.23
C VAL A 73 17.11 -2.12 -6.23
N LEU A 74 15.90 -2.60 -6.52
CA LEU A 74 15.55 -3.99 -6.69
C LEU A 74 15.37 -4.28 -8.18
N PRO A 75 16.19 -5.17 -8.77
CA PRO A 75 16.08 -5.50 -10.18
C PRO A 75 14.81 -6.34 -10.48
N PRO A 76 14.36 -6.38 -11.75
CA PRO A 76 13.39 -7.38 -12.20
C PRO A 76 13.86 -8.80 -11.83
N GLY A 77 12.92 -9.69 -11.52
CA GLY A 77 13.21 -11.05 -11.04
C GLY A 77 13.40 -11.14 -9.52
N THR A 78 13.44 -10.02 -8.79
CA THR A 78 13.55 -10.06 -7.32
C THR A 78 12.27 -10.64 -6.69
N PRO A 79 12.38 -11.70 -5.86
CA PRO A 79 11.25 -12.24 -5.12
C PRO A 79 10.87 -11.37 -3.92
N LEU A 80 9.58 -11.08 -3.79
CA LEU A 80 8.98 -10.37 -2.66
C LEU A 80 7.97 -11.26 -1.94
N GLY A 81 8.02 -11.25 -0.61
CA GLY A 81 6.96 -11.77 0.23
C GLY A 81 5.96 -10.66 0.51
N ILE A 82 4.68 -10.88 0.19
CA ILE A 82 3.58 -10.01 0.57
C ILE A 82 2.89 -10.64 1.78
N ASP A 83 2.93 -9.95 2.91
CA ASP A 83 2.44 -10.48 4.18
C ASP A 83 0.99 -10.06 4.45
N ARG A 84 0.63 -8.84 4.06
CA ARG A 84 -0.67 -8.24 4.37
C ARG A 84 -1.08 -7.18 3.34
N LEU A 85 -2.37 -7.14 3.02
CA LEU A 85 -2.99 -6.07 2.26
C LEU A 85 -3.97 -5.30 3.17
N GLN A 86 -3.86 -3.98 3.20
CA GLN A 86 -4.68 -3.14 4.05
C GLN A 86 -5.27 -1.97 3.25
N GLN A 87 -6.51 -1.62 3.49
CA GLN A 87 -7.09 -0.37 2.99
C GLN A 87 -7.56 0.48 4.17
N ALA A 88 -7.06 1.70 4.26
CA ALA A 88 -7.55 2.67 5.25
C ALA A 88 -8.75 3.43 4.68
N TRP A 89 -9.79 3.68 5.47
CA TRP A 89 -11.00 4.40 5.06
C TRP A 89 -11.41 5.43 6.11
N GLY A 90 -12.09 6.48 5.67
CA GLY A 90 -12.67 7.53 6.51
C GLY A 90 -12.78 8.88 5.79
N PHE A 91 -13.35 9.88 6.46
CA PHE A 91 -13.72 11.18 5.87
C PHE A 91 -12.52 11.93 5.23
N ASP A 92 -11.35 11.87 5.87
CA ASP A 92 -10.12 12.54 5.40
C ASP A 92 -9.12 11.58 4.72
N VAL A 93 -9.48 10.30 4.60
CA VAL A 93 -8.55 9.27 4.10
C VAL A 93 -8.69 9.20 2.59
N GLY A 94 -7.92 10.04 1.90
CA GLY A 94 -7.91 10.18 0.43
C GLY A 94 -8.22 8.89 -0.32
N LYS A 95 -9.47 8.75 -0.75
CA LYS A 95 -10.01 7.69 -1.60
C LYS A 95 -9.55 6.24 -1.30
N GLY A 96 -9.25 5.86 -0.05
CA GLY A 96 -9.00 4.46 0.29
C GLY A 96 -7.81 3.80 -0.44
N ARG A 97 -6.60 4.33 -0.25
CA ARG A 97 -5.34 3.69 -0.70
C ARG A 97 -5.24 2.26 -0.15
N ILE A 98 -4.83 1.32 -1.00
CA ILE A 98 -4.42 -0.01 -0.57
C ILE A 98 -2.92 0.03 -0.28
N SER A 99 -2.51 -0.56 0.83
CA SER A 99 -1.13 -0.70 1.23
C SER A 99 -0.78 -2.18 1.29
N ALA A 100 0.20 -2.60 0.49
CA ALA A 100 0.79 -3.92 0.57
C ALA A 100 2.02 -3.88 1.46
N PHE A 101 2.00 -4.63 2.56
CA PHE A 101 3.12 -4.77 3.47
C PHE A 101 3.83 -6.09 3.20
N GLY A 102 5.15 -6.04 3.10
CA GLY A 102 5.94 -7.20 2.71
C GLY A 102 7.41 -7.07 3.06
N HIS A 103 8.20 -7.97 2.48
CA HIS A 103 9.64 -8.01 2.63
C HIS A 103 10.33 -8.50 1.35
N ALA A 104 11.55 -8.01 1.09
CA ALA A 104 12.38 -8.55 0.01
C ALA A 104 13.06 -9.85 0.48
N VAL A 105 12.81 -10.98 -0.20
CA VAL A 105 13.26 -12.31 0.26
C VAL A 105 14.80 -12.44 0.29
N GLY A 106 15.51 -11.65 -0.53
CA GLY A 106 16.98 -11.63 -0.59
C GLY A 106 17.68 -10.60 0.30
N GLY A 107 16.95 -9.75 1.03
CA GLY A 107 17.56 -8.71 1.89
C GLY A 107 16.86 -8.48 3.21
N GLY A 108 15.67 -9.05 3.41
CA GLY A 108 14.90 -8.97 4.64
C GLY A 108 14.26 -7.61 4.91
N GLU A 109 14.49 -6.61 4.06
CA GLU A 109 13.96 -5.26 4.28
C GLU A 109 12.44 -5.27 4.18
N ARG A 110 11.78 -4.78 5.23
CA ARG A 110 10.32 -4.63 5.24
C ARG A 110 9.92 -3.38 4.48
N PHE A 111 8.87 -3.50 3.67
CA PHE A 111 8.35 -2.39 2.90
C PHE A 111 6.84 -2.25 3.01
N GLU A 112 6.38 -1.05 2.71
CA GLU A 112 5.01 -0.73 2.33
C GLU A 112 5.01 -0.29 0.86
N TYR A 113 4.13 -0.87 0.06
CA TYR A 113 3.82 -0.43 -1.28
C TYR A 113 2.42 0.19 -1.29
N GLY A 114 2.35 1.50 -1.54
CA GLY A 114 1.10 2.20 -1.75
C GLY A 114 0.53 1.88 -3.13
N TRP A 115 -0.56 1.13 -3.15
CA TRP A 115 -1.19 0.61 -4.34
C TRP A 115 -2.56 1.26 -4.57
N GLY A 116 -2.59 2.25 -5.48
CA GLY A 116 -3.81 2.90 -5.93
C GLY A 116 -4.55 3.75 -4.88
N GLY A 117 -5.68 4.30 -5.30
CA GLY A 117 -6.63 5.10 -4.52
C GLY A 117 -7.81 5.48 -5.40
N GLY A 118 -9.03 5.43 -4.87
CA GLY A 118 -10.28 5.65 -5.60
C GLY A 118 -10.83 4.38 -6.21
N THR A 119 -11.50 4.53 -7.34
CA THR A 119 -12.19 3.41 -8.00
C THR A 119 -11.28 2.60 -8.92
N THR A 120 -10.00 2.95 -9.07
CA THR A 120 -9.07 2.31 -10.01
C THR A 120 -7.77 1.92 -9.30
N ILE A 121 -7.37 0.66 -9.46
CA ILE A 121 -6.07 0.17 -9.00
C ILE A 121 -5.14 0.11 -10.22
N GLY A 122 -4.12 0.98 -10.23
CA GLY A 122 -3.03 0.89 -11.21
C GLY A 122 -2.23 -0.38 -11.02
N ARG A 123 -1.38 -0.77 -11.97
CA ARG A 123 -0.59 -2.00 -11.83
C ARG A 123 0.43 -1.92 -10.69
N ALA A 124 0.60 -3.01 -9.97
CA ALA A 124 1.72 -3.18 -9.06
C ALA A 124 3.04 -3.48 -9.82
N PRO A 125 4.23 -3.29 -9.21
CA PRO A 125 5.52 -3.54 -9.86
C PRO A 125 5.78 -5.03 -10.19
N TRP A 126 4.98 -5.95 -9.67
CA TRP A 126 4.99 -7.37 -9.98
C TRP A 126 3.93 -7.79 -11.01
N GLU A 127 3.10 -6.85 -11.47
CA GLU A 127 2.08 -7.11 -12.48
C GLU A 127 2.59 -6.71 -13.87
N PRO A 128 2.51 -7.60 -14.88
CA PRO A 128 2.98 -7.28 -16.23
C PRO A 128 2.16 -6.16 -16.87
N ALA A 129 2.78 -5.39 -17.77
CA ALA A 129 2.15 -4.27 -18.45
C ALA A 129 0.92 -4.66 -19.30
N SER A 130 0.82 -5.94 -19.69
CA SER A 130 -0.32 -6.51 -20.40
C SER A 130 -1.58 -6.63 -19.55
N LEU A 131 -1.47 -6.60 -18.23
CA LEU A 131 -2.65 -6.55 -17.36
C LEU A 131 -3.25 -5.14 -17.41
N PRO A 132 -4.55 -5.02 -17.73
CA PRO A 132 -5.24 -3.75 -17.62
C PRO A 132 -5.31 -3.34 -16.13
N PRO A 133 -5.37 -2.02 -15.83
CA PRO A 133 -5.74 -1.57 -14.49
C PRO A 133 -7.04 -2.23 -14.04
N LEU A 134 -7.08 -2.76 -12.82
CA LEU A 134 -8.21 -3.54 -12.32
C LEU A 134 -9.24 -2.65 -11.60
N ARG A 135 -10.50 -3.11 -11.62
CA ARG A 135 -11.65 -2.75 -10.78
C ARG A 135 -12.23 -4.07 -10.23
N THR A 136 -12.72 -4.24 -9.01
CA THR A 136 -13.46 -3.31 -8.13
C THR A 136 -13.23 -3.69 -6.66
N VAL A 137 -12.86 -2.72 -5.82
CA VAL A 137 -12.80 -2.87 -4.35
C VAL A 137 -14.21 -2.72 -3.79
N ALA A 138 -15.08 -3.70 -4.04
CA ALA A 138 -16.34 -3.82 -3.31
C ALA A 138 -16.04 -4.61 -2.02
N CYS A 139 -15.32 -4.01 -1.08
CA CYS A 139 -15.08 -4.63 0.22
C CYS A 139 -15.92 -3.87 1.26
N GLY A 140 -17.21 -4.20 1.29
CA GLY A 140 -18.22 -3.65 2.19
C GLY A 140 -19.44 -3.10 1.44
N ASP A 141 -20.60 -3.71 1.67
CA ASP A 141 -21.84 -2.96 1.84
C ASP A 141 -21.92 -2.52 3.30
#